data_AF-A0A2S5T7U9-F1
#
_entry.id   AF-A0A2S5T7U9-F1
#
_cell.length_a   1.000
_cell.length_b   1.000
_cell.length_c   1.000
_cell.angle_alpha   90.00
_cell.angle_beta   90.00
_cell.angle_gamma   90.00
#
_symmetry.space_group_name_H-M   'P 1'
#
loop_
_entity.id
_entity.type
_entity.pdbx_description
1 polymer ?
#
loop_
_entity_poly.entity_id
_entity_poly.type
_entity_poly.pdbx_seq_one_letter_code
_entity_poly.pdbx_strand_id
1 'polypeptide(L)'
;MWPLVAGVSLMGAAIAEEADARWVELAATDAAAWYGKTGSGRVTNVDGKKGNGYAYVYQLEDKKKHTYSYGQVVVLLESCPKGYGYVYYNDTQGQYVNKGQFVRFGDTVVDALGSAACASWDSETGKRSRVEAEGTWKVVATAKGTGNRFSLKTDTVRKAPYDGQQALHVLFAFEDVTADTTDYGEFVVPLADCRRGYGTVHELDFSGQQVSKSDFVLDGNSVISAIAANMCAYN
;
A
#
# COMPACT_ATOMS: atom_id res chain seq x y z
N MET A 1 -1.85 -16.42 13.43
CA MET A 1 -1.57 -16.92 12.07
C MET A 1 -2.82 -16.69 11.25
N TRP A 2 -2.86 -15.61 10.48
CA TRP A 2 -4.01 -15.22 9.67
C TRP A 2 -3.65 -15.36 8.19
N PRO A 3 -4.45 -16.05 7.37
CA PRO A 3 -4.34 -15.95 5.92
C PRO A 3 -5.22 -14.77 5.45
N LEU A 4 -4.66 -13.88 4.65
CA LEU A 4 -5.36 -12.85 3.89
C LEU A 4 -5.14 -13.21 2.42
N VAL A 5 -6.20 -13.42 1.65
CA VAL A 5 -6.13 -13.78 0.22
C VAL A 5 -7.33 -13.18 -0.54
N ALA A 6 -7.07 -12.81 -1.80
CA ALA A 6 -7.94 -12.63 -2.98
C ALA A 6 -8.51 -11.25 -3.36
N GLY A 7 -7.87 -10.67 -4.39
CA GLY A 7 -8.41 -10.10 -5.64
C GLY A 7 -9.74 -9.33 -5.62
N VAL A 8 -9.65 -8.03 -5.90
CA VAL A 8 -10.81 -7.14 -6.07
C VAL A 8 -11.44 -7.33 -7.46
N SER A 9 -12.71 -7.74 -7.50
CA SER A 9 -13.56 -7.61 -8.71
C SER A 9 -14.33 -6.30 -8.66
N LEU A 10 -14.05 -5.39 -9.60
CA LEU A 10 -14.89 -4.20 -9.83
C LEU A 10 -16.11 -4.62 -10.65
N MET A 11 -17.26 -4.85 -9.99
CA MET A 11 -18.54 -5.02 -10.68
C MET A 11 -19.40 -3.76 -10.55
N GLY A 12 -19.83 -3.25 -11.71
CA GLY A 12 -20.66 -2.07 -11.87
C GLY A 12 -22.05 -2.22 -11.24
N ALA A 13 -22.55 -1.08 -10.75
CA ALA A 13 -23.76 -0.93 -9.98
C ALA A 13 -25.03 -1.43 -10.71
N ALA A 14 -25.78 -2.30 -10.04
CA ALA A 14 -27.22 -2.44 -10.20
C ALA A 14 -27.86 -2.20 -8.83
N ILE A 15 -28.62 -1.10 -8.73
CA ILE A 15 -29.19 -0.56 -7.49
C ILE A 15 -30.38 -1.43 -7.08
N ALA A 16 -30.25 -2.13 -5.95
CA ALA A 16 -31.36 -2.63 -5.16
C ALA A 16 -31.44 -1.77 -3.89
N GLU A 17 -32.56 -1.04 -3.74
CA GLU A 17 -32.83 -0.16 -2.61
C GLU A 17 -33.08 -0.93 -1.31
N GLU A 18 -32.55 -0.34 -0.22
CA GLU A 18 -32.78 -0.61 1.21
C GLU A 18 -32.02 -1.76 1.89
N ALA A 19 -30.69 -1.58 1.93
CA ALA A 19 -29.97 -1.57 3.21
C ALA A 19 -29.28 -0.21 3.37
N ASP A 20 -29.77 0.63 4.28
CA ASP A 20 -29.11 1.79 4.91
C ASP A 20 -28.03 2.53 4.08
N ALA A 21 -28.36 3.70 3.51
CA ALA A 21 -27.42 4.65 2.88
C ALA A 21 -26.27 5.19 3.80
N ARG A 22 -26.05 4.55 4.95
CA ARG A 22 -25.07 4.88 6.00
C ARG A 22 -23.77 4.09 5.89
N TRP A 23 -23.74 3.00 5.14
CA TRP A 23 -22.54 2.17 4.96
C TRP A 23 -22.25 1.99 3.47
N VAL A 24 -20.99 2.16 3.07
CA VAL A 24 -20.53 2.01 1.69
C VAL A 24 -19.50 0.90 1.65
N GLU A 25 -19.69 -0.09 0.77
CA GLU A 25 -18.68 -1.13 0.55
C GLU A 25 -17.40 -0.50 0.00
N LEU A 26 -16.28 -0.76 0.66
CA LEU A 26 -14.96 -0.26 0.27
C LEU A 26 -14.13 -1.34 -0.40
N ALA A 27 -14.27 -2.58 0.06
CA ALA A 27 -13.60 -3.75 -0.49
C ALA A 27 -14.34 -5.03 -0.10
N ALA A 28 -14.19 -6.07 -0.90
CA ALA A 28 -14.71 -7.39 -0.59
C ALA A 28 -13.79 -8.48 -1.14
N THR A 29 -13.81 -9.63 -0.46
CA THR A 29 -13.27 -10.91 -0.95
C THR A 29 -14.41 -11.94 -0.93
N ASP A 30 -14.13 -13.18 -1.32
CA ASP A 30 -15.09 -14.28 -1.20
C ASP A 30 -15.47 -14.58 0.26
N ALA A 31 -14.56 -14.28 1.21
CA ALA A 31 -14.75 -14.60 2.63
C ALA A 31 -15.29 -13.44 3.46
N ALA A 32 -15.07 -12.19 3.05
CA ALA A 32 -15.36 -11.02 3.86
C ALA A 32 -15.71 -9.79 3.04
N ALA A 33 -16.36 -8.81 3.68
CA ALA A 33 -16.59 -7.48 3.10
C ALA A 33 -16.29 -6.40 4.13
N TRP A 34 -15.71 -5.29 3.66
CA TRP A 34 -15.37 -4.12 4.46
C TRP A 34 -16.20 -2.93 4.00
N TYR A 35 -16.90 -2.32 4.94
CA TYR A 35 -17.76 -1.17 4.69
C TYR A 35 -17.28 0.03 5.50
N GLY A 36 -17.35 1.23 4.93
CA GLY A 36 -17.09 2.50 5.61
C GLY A 36 -18.40 3.17 6.01
N LYS A 37 -18.47 3.73 7.22
CA LYS A 37 -19.64 4.49 7.68
C LYS A 37 -19.62 5.91 7.12
N THR A 38 -20.59 6.24 6.28
CA THR A 38 -20.78 7.59 5.73
C THR A 38 -20.87 8.63 6.85
N GLY A 39 -20.16 9.74 6.70
CA GLY A 39 -20.15 10.85 7.67
C GLY A 39 -19.46 10.56 9.00
N SER A 40 -18.76 9.42 9.15
CA SER A 40 -17.95 9.12 10.35
C SER A 40 -16.52 9.64 10.29
N GLY A 41 -16.15 10.24 9.15
CA GLY A 41 -14.84 10.83 8.89
C GLY A 41 -14.52 11.97 9.87
N ARG A 42 -13.27 11.99 10.35
CA ARG A 42 -12.76 13.10 11.16
C ARG A 42 -11.24 13.18 11.13
N VAL A 43 -10.73 14.40 11.18
CA VAL A 43 -9.33 14.64 11.51
C VAL A 43 -9.07 14.25 12.97
N THR A 44 -7.98 13.53 13.21
CA THR A 44 -7.57 13.02 14.53
C THR A 44 -6.10 13.29 14.81
N ASN A 45 -5.71 13.10 16.06
CA ASN A 45 -4.32 13.15 16.51
C ASN A 45 -3.76 11.73 16.54
N VAL A 46 -2.55 11.54 16.01
CA VAL A 46 -1.81 10.28 16.05
C VAL A 46 -0.45 10.58 16.66
N ASP A 47 -0.02 9.73 17.61
CA ASP A 47 1.26 9.85 18.32
C ASP A 47 1.52 11.24 18.92
N GLY A 48 0.47 11.84 19.51
CA GLY A 48 0.55 13.16 20.16
C GLY A 48 0.66 14.34 19.20
N LYS A 49 0.78 14.12 17.89
CA LYS A 49 0.80 15.19 16.88
C LYS A 49 -0.62 15.61 16.55
N LYS A 50 -0.89 16.91 16.59
CA LYS A 50 -2.23 17.46 16.38
C LYS A 50 -2.64 17.40 14.90
N GLY A 51 -3.82 16.84 14.63
CA GLY A 51 -4.46 16.90 13.32
C GLY A 51 -3.66 16.29 12.16
N ASN A 52 -2.84 15.27 12.44
CA ASN A 52 -2.01 14.59 11.45
C ASN A 52 -2.63 13.30 10.92
N GLY A 53 -3.76 12.85 11.46
CA GLY A 53 -4.47 11.66 11.02
C GLY A 53 -5.87 11.95 10.52
N TYR A 54 -6.41 11.04 9.71
CA TYR A 54 -7.81 10.99 9.36
C TYR A 54 -8.36 9.63 9.75
N ALA A 55 -9.48 9.62 10.47
CA ALA A 55 -10.12 8.42 10.98
C ALA A 55 -11.54 8.30 10.46
N TYR A 56 -11.99 7.06 10.21
CA TYR A 56 -13.40 6.76 9.97
C TYR A 56 -13.77 5.39 10.54
N VAL A 57 -15.06 5.17 10.78
CA VAL A 57 -15.58 3.91 11.32
C VAL A 57 -15.77 2.92 10.18
N TYR A 58 -15.29 1.69 10.36
CA TYR A 58 -15.52 0.60 9.42
C TYR A 58 -16.30 -0.54 10.07
N GLN A 59 -16.97 -1.32 9.21
CA GLN A 59 -17.63 -2.57 9.52
C GLN A 59 -16.95 -3.67 8.70
N LEU A 60 -16.65 -4.80 9.33
CA LEU A 60 -16.15 -6.01 8.69
C LEU A 60 -17.18 -7.12 8.86
N GLU A 61 -17.68 -7.62 7.74
CA GLU A 61 -18.56 -8.78 7.65
C GLU A 61 -17.73 -10.06 7.38
N ASP A 62 -17.91 -11.09 8.21
CA ASP A 62 -17.52 -12.47 7.91
C ASP A 62 -18.68 -13.12 7.14
N LYS A 63 -18.53 -13.27 5.81
CA LYS A 63 -19.60 -13.76 4.92
C LYS A 63 -20.02 -15.19 5.23
N LYS A 64 -19.12 -16.00 5.81
CA LYS A 64 -19.39 -17.40 6.13
C LYS A 64 -20.18 -17.53 7.43
N LYS A 65 -19.88 -16.72 8.43
CA LYS A 65 -20.56 -16.75 9.73
C LYS A 65 -21.73 -15.79 9.83
N HIS A 66 -21.88 -14.88 8.87
CA HIS A 66 -22.82 -13.76 8.90
C HIS A 66 -22.68 -12.92 10.18
N THR A 67 -21.43 -12.70 10.61
CA THR A 67 -21.12 -11.90 11.80
C THR A 67 -20.42 -10.61 11.41
N TYR A 68 -20.70 -9.56 12.17
CA TYR A 68 -20.13 -8.24 11.94
C TYR A 68 -19.22 -7.83 13.09
N SER A 69 -18.10 -7.21 12.74
CA SER A 69 -17.20 -6.54 13.67
C SER A 69 -17.04 -5.08 13.25
N TYR A 70 -16.68 -4.23 14.20
CA TYR A 70 -16.58 -2.79 14.00
C TYR A 70 -15.27 -2.28 14.58
N GLY A 71 -14.74 -1.23 13.96
CA GLY A 71 -13.55 -0.55 14.44
C GLY A 71 -13.39 0.81 13.80
N GLN A 72 -12.23 1.40 14.00
CA GLN A 72 -11.81 2.62 13.33
C GLN A 72 -10.57 2.31 12.51
N VAL A 73 -10.52 2.83 11.29
CA VAL A 73 -9.25 2.93 10.58
C VAL A 73 -8.72 4.35 10.73
N VAL A 74 -7.40 4.49 10.81
CA VAL A 74 -6.71 5.77 10.84
C VAL A 74 -5.61 5.76 9.79
N VAL A 75 -5.51 6.83 9.00
CA VAL A 75 -4.44 7.06 8.03
C VAL A 75 -3.73 8.36 8.37
N LEU A 76 -2.40 8.34 8.38
CA LEU A 76 -1.62 9.57 8.50
C LEU A 76 -1.82 10.42 7.24
N LEU A 77 -2.19 11.68 7.41
CA LEU A 77 -2.51 12.61 6.33
C LEU A 77 -1.32 12.89 5.40
N GLU A 78 -0.09 12.70 5.86
CA GLU A 78 1.11 12.80 5.01
C GLU A 78 1.23 11.64 4.01
N SER A 79 0.61 10.49 4.30
CA SER A 79 0.55 9.32 3.41
C SER A 79 -0.29 9.60 2.17
N CYS A 80 -1.31 10.46 2.29
CA CYS A 80 -2.26 10.72 1.21
C CYS A 80 -1.67 11.48 0.00
N PRO A 81 -0.96 12.60 0.14
CA PRO A 81 -0.24 13.23 -0.98
C PRO A 81 1.00 12.42 -1.40
N LYS A 82 1.62 11.68 -0.48
CA LYS A 82 2.75 10.79 -0.77
C LYS A 82 2.31 9.58 -1.63
N GLY A 83 1.09 9.10 -1.42
CA GLY A 83 0.47 8.00 -2.14
C GLY A 83 0.70 6.62 -1.52
N TYR A 84 1.29 6.53 -0.32
CA TYR A 84 1.51 5.27 0.40
C TYR A 84 1.79 5.52 1.88
N GLY A 85 1.56 4.52 2.71
CA GLY A 85 1.79 4.57 4.15
C GLY A 85 1.14 3.39 4.87
N TYR A 86 0.66 3.63 6.09
CA TYR A 86 -0.04 2.62 6.88
C TYR A 86 -1.49 3.00 7.13
N VAL A 87 -2.36 1.99 7.09
CA VAL A 87 -3.70 2.00 7.69
C VAL A 87 -3.57 1.40 9.08
N TYR A 88 -3.91 2.17 10.10
CA TYR A 88 -3.92 1.71 11.49
C TYR A 88 -5.34 1.29 11.84
N TYR A 89 -5.49 0.05 12.29
CA TYR A 89 -6.74 -0.51 12.79
C TYR A 89 -6.81 -0.29 14.29
N ASN A 90 -7.85 0.41 14.72
CA ASN A 90 -8.18 0.63 16.11
C ASN A 90 -9.53 -0.03 16.42
N ASP A 91 -9.72 -0.41 17.68
CA ASP A 91 -11.03 -0.82 18.16
C ASP A 91 -12.01 0.36 18.24
N THR A 92 -13.24 0.11 18.66
CA THR A 92 -14.27 1.16 18.80
C THR A 92 -13.97 2.16 19.92
N GLN A 93 -13.07 1.85 20.84
CA GLN A 93 -12.58 2.73 21.90
C GLN A 93 -11.37 3.57 21.44
N GLY A 94 -10.88 3.34 20.22
CA GLY A 94 -9.72 4.03 19.67
C GLY A 94 -8.38 3.43 20.09
N GLN A 95 -8.36 2.24 20.70
CA GLN A 95 -7.13 1.53 21.04
C GLN A 95 -6.54 0.85 19.81
N TYR A 96 -5.23 0.96 19.64
CA TYR A 96 -4.51 0.33 18.53
C TYR A 96 -4.61 -1.20 18.59
N VAL A 97 -4.94 -1.82 17.45
CA VAL A 97 -5.02 -3.27 17.28
C VAL A 97 -3.89 -3.76 16.38
N ASN A 98 -3.78 -3.20 15.16
CA ASN A 98 -2.75 -3.56 14.20
C ASN A 98 -2.59 -2.47 13.14
N LYS A 99 -1.64 -2.62 12.21
CA LYS A 99 -1.53 -1.80 10.99
C LYS A 99 -1.28 -2.66 9.77
N GLY A 100 -1.71 -2.18 8.61
CA GLY A 100 -1.38 -2.73 7.29
C GLY A 100 -0.72 -1.68 6.42
N GLN A 101 0.18 -2.10 5.53
CA GLN A 101 0.74 -1.21 4.51
C GLN A 101 -0.29 -0.97 3.43
N PHE A 102 -0.32 0.26 2.90
CA PHE A 102 -1.14 0.60 1.76
C PHE A 102 -0.39 1.47 0.76
N VAL A 103 -0.71 1.28 -0.50
CA VAL A 103 -0.41 2.18 -1.61
C VAL A 103 -1.75 2.66 -2.17
N ARG A 104 -1.87 3.95 -2.47
CA ARG A 104 -3.09 4.48 -3.09
C ARG A 104 -3.30 3.81 -4.44
N PHE A 105 -4.53 3.35 -4.66
CA PHE A 105 -4.93 2.61 -5.87
C PHE A 105 -4.13 1.32 -6.08
N GLY A 106 -3.71 0.67 -4.98
CA GLY A 106 -3.27 -0.73 -5.02
C GLY A 106 -4.45 -1.70 -5.01
N ASP A 107 -4.14 -2.99 -5.09
CA ASP A 107 -5.13 -4.05 -5.32
C ASP A 107 -5.54 -4.79 -4.03
N THR A 108 -5.00 -4.40 -2.87
CA THR A 108 -5.34 -5.03 -1.59
C THR A 108 -6.51 -4.36 -0.89
N VAL A 109 -7.14 -5.09 0.03
CA VAL A 109 -8.15 -4.51 0.94
C VAL A 109 -7.61 -3.31 1.70
N VAL A 110 -6.34 -3.35 2.13
CA VAL A 110 -5.72 -2.26 2.89
C VAL A 110 -5.55 -1.01 2.00
N ASP A 111 -5.25 -1.20 0.71
CA ASP A 111 -5.19 -0.12 -0.29
C ASP A 111 -6.53 0.57 -0.48
N ALA A 112 -7.61 -0.21 -0.56
CA ALA A 112 -8.95 0.32 -0.68
C ALA A 112 -9.34 1.15 0.56
N LEU A 113 -9.09 0.64 1.76
CA LEU A 113 -9.35 1.35 3.02
C LEU A 113 -8.52 2.64 3.13
N GLY A 114 -7.23 2.57 2.82
CA GLY A 114 -6.33 3.73 2.84
C GLY A 114 -6.71 4.77 1.80
N SER A 115 -7.07 4.33 0.59
CA SER A 115 -7.49 5.20 -0.51
C SER A 115 -8.83 5.88 -0.20
N ALA A 116 -9.76 5.17 0.43
CA ALA A 116 -11.04 5.71 0.89
C ALA A 116 -10.84 6.78 1.97
N ALA A 117 -9.91 6.57 2.92
CA ALA A 117 -9.56 7.58 3.92
C ALA A 117 -9.09 8.88 3.25
N CYS A 118 -8.14 8.77 2.32
CA CYS A 118 -7.58 9.92 1.61
C CYS A 118 -8.62 10.62 0.72
N ALA A 119 -9.46 9.86 0.00
CA ALA A 119 -10.53 10.43 -0.81
C ALA A 119 -11.58 11.17 0.03
N SER A 120 -11.95 10.62 1.20
CA SER A 120 -12.88 11.28 2.11
C SER A 120 -12.30 12.57 2.66
N TRP A 121 -11.03 12.55 3.08
CA TRP A 121 -10.32 13.74 3.54
C TRP A 121 -10.22 14.84 2.47
N ASP A 122 -9.91 14.46 1.22
CA ASP A 122 -9.87 15.39 0.09
C ASP A 122 -11.23 16.08 -0.10
N SER A 123 -12.31 15.30 -0.08
CA SER A 123 -13.68 15.79 -0.21
C SER A 123 -14.07 16.76 0.90
N GLU A 124 -13.74 16.44 2.16
CA GLU A 124 -14.11 17.27 3.32
C GLU A 124 -13.28 18.56 3.46
N THR A 125 -12.01 18.54 3.02
CA THR A 125 -11.08 19.64 3.30
C THR A 125 -10.66 20.44 2.06
N GLY A 126 -11.01 19.98 0.86
CA GLY A 126 -10.55 20.57 -0.40
C GLY A 126 -9.05 20.40 -0.68
N LYS A 127 -8.35 19.59 0.13
CA LYS A 127 -6.96 19.20 -0.12
C LYS A 127 -6.90 18.15 -1.23
N ARG A 128 -5.70 17.98 -1.79
CA ARG A 128 -5.47 17.06 -2.91
C ARG A 128 -4.44 16.01 -2.53
N SER A 129 -4.90 14.77 -2.47
CA SER A 129 -4.04 13.60 -2.36
C SER A 129 -3.50 13.20 -3.75
N ARG A 130 -2.57 12.24 -3.80
CA ARG A 130 -1.96 11.77 -5.05
C ARG A 130 -3.03 11.19 -5.99
N VAL A 131 -3.10 11.63 -7.23
CA VAL A 131 -4.02 11.06 -8.23
C VAL A 131 -3.39 9.85 -8.90
N GLU A 132 -4.21 8.88 -9.29
CA GLU A 132 -3.76 7.72 -10.05
C GLU A 132 -3.22 8.15 -11.42
N ALA A 133 -2.12 7.52 -11.83
CA ALA A 133 -1.62 7.62 -13.18
C ALA A 133 -1.57 6.20 -13.76
N GLU A 134 -2.18 6.04 -14.94
CA GLU A 134 -2.24 4.77 -15.65
C GLU A 134 -0.83 4.27 -16.02
N GLY A 135 -0.66 2.94 -16.02
CA GLY A 135 0.59 2.31 -16.47
C GLY A 135 1.81 2.58 -15.58
N THR A 136 1.62 3.01 -14.33
CA THR A 136 2.75 3.32 -13.44
C THR A 136 3.41 2.10 -12.81
N TRP A 137 2.66 1.01 -12.62
CA TRP A 137 3.21 -0.26 -12.15
C TRP A 137 3.80 -1.05 -13.32
N LYS A 138 5.08 -1.44 -13.19
CA LYS A 138 5.79 -2.23 -14.18
C LYS A 138 6.36 -3.49 -13.53
N VAL A 139 5.93 -4.67 -13.99
CA VAL A 139 6.58 -5.93 -13.62
C VAL A 139 8.02 -5.92 -14.14
N VAL A 140 8.99 -6.01 -13.24
CA VAL A 140 10.43 -5.98 -13.57
C VAL A 140 11.10 -7.34 -13.41
N ALA A 141 10.50 -8.25 -12.64
CA ALA A 141 11.01 -9.61 -12.49
C ALA A 141 9.89 -10.59 -12.14
N THR A 142 10.07 -11.84 -12.58
CA THR A 142 9.23 -12.97 -12.20
C THR A 142 10.11 -14.13 -11.76
N ALA A 143 9.89 -14.65 -10.57
CA ALA A 143 10.62 -15.79 -10.04
C ALA A 143 10.19 -17.06 -10.79
N LYS A 144 11.12 -17.73 -11.50
CA LYS A 144 10.81 -18.90 -12.34
C LYS A 144 10.21 -20.09 -11.57
N GLY A 145 10.58 -20.26 -10.31
CA GLY A 145 10.14 -21.41 -9.50
C GLY A 145 8.72 -21.27 -8.94
N THR A 146 8.37 -20.06 -8.47
CA THR A 146 7.08 -19.80 -7.79
C THR A 146 6.09 -19.01 -8.63
N GLY A 147 6.56 -18.32 -9.68
CA GLY A 147 5.75 -17.37 -10.44
C GLY A 147 5.60 -16.00 -9.77
N ASN A 148 6.16 -15.81 -8.56
CA ASN A 148 6.04 -14.54 -7.82
C ASN A 148 6.59 -13.37 -8.64
N ARG A 149 5.90 -12.23 -8.56
CA ARG A 149 6.20 -11.06 -9.39
C ARG A 149 6.71 -9.91 -8.53
N PHE A 150 7.66 -9.19 -9.10
CA PHE A 150 8.17 -7.95 -8.54
C PHE A 150 7.84 -6.83 -9.50
N SER A 151 7.09 -5.85 -9.02
CA SER A 151 6.64 -4.69 -9.79
C SER A 151 7.21 -3.42 -9.17
N LEU A 152 7.65 -2.47 -9.99
CA LEU A 152 8.08 -1.14 -9.53
C LEU A 152 7.03 -0.11 -9.90
N LYS A 153 6.74 0.82 -8.98
CA LYS A 153 5.87 1.97 -9.25
C LYS A 153 6.69 3.12 -9.82
N THR A 154 6.80 3.19 -11.14
CA THR A 154 7.74 4.05 -11.87
C THR A 154 7.60 5.55 -11.60
N ASP A 155 6.40 6.02 -11.28
CA ASP A 155 6.12 7.42 -10.90
C ASP A 155 6.55 7.77 -9.46
N THR A 156 7.10 6.81 -8.71
CA THR A 156 7.63 7.03 -7.35
C THR A 156 9.16 7.08 -7.30
N VAL A 157 9.81 6.87 -8.45
CA VAL A 157 11.27 6.95 -8.56
C VAL A 157 11.73 8.35 -8.14
N ARG A 158 12.65 8.42 -7.17
CA ARG A 158 13.25 9.68 -6.72
C ARG A 158 14.70 9.50 -6.34
N LYS A 159 15.48 10.57 -6.46
CA LYS A 159 16.85 10.66 -5.95
C LYS A 159 16.81 11.27 -4.55
N ALA A 160 17.26 10.54 -3.55
CA ALA A 160 17.30 11.00 -2.16
C ALA A 160 18.52 10.40 -1.42
N PRO A 161 18.95 11.01 -0.32
CA PRO A 161 20.01 10.43 0.50
C PRO A 161 19.57 9.12 1.17
N TYR A 162 20.45 8.12 1.14
CA TYR A 162 20.38 6.90 1.94
C TYR A 162 21.78 6.60 2.49
N ASP A 163 21.88 6.42 3.81
CA ASP A 163 23.15 6.17 4.51
C ASP A 163 24.30 7.12 4.10
N GLY A 164 23.99 8.43 4.04
CA GLY A 164 24.96 9.48 3.69
C GLY A 164 25.32 9.57 2.20
N GLN A 165 24.76 8.73 1.33
CA GLN A 165 25.02 8.73 -0.12
C GLN A 165 23.74 9.06 -0.92
N GLN A 166 23.88 9.61 -2.13
CA GLN A 166 22.74 9.75 -3.02
C GLN A 166 22.32 8.39 -3.59
N ALA A 167 21.04 8.07 -3.49
CA ALA A 167 20.46 6.81 -3.93
C ALA A 167 19.17 7.03 -4.73
N LEU A 168 18.81 6.04 -5.55
CA LEU A 168 17.48 5.92 -6.15
C LEU A 168 16.57 5.19 -5.18
N HIS A 169 15.39 5.75 -4.95
CA HIS A 169 14.31 5.15 -4.17
C HIS A 169 13.12 4.89 -5.08
N VAL A 170 12.47 3.73 -4.96
CA VAL A 170 11.26 3.41 -5.72
C VAL A 170 10.36 2.50 -4.89
N LEU A 171 9.04 2.70 -4.95
CA LEU A 171 8.10 1.74 -4.40
C LEU A 171 8.10 0.46 -5.22
N PHE A 172 7.99 -0.67 -4.54
CA PHE A 172 7.75 -1.95 -5.19
C PHE A 172 6.52 -2.64 -4.60
N ALA A 173 5.97 -3.54 -5.41
CA ALA A 173 5.00 -4.55 -5.02
C ALA A 173 5.62 -5.92 -5.25
N PHE A 174 5.48 -6.80 -4.26
CA PHE A 174 5.78 -8.22 -4.36
C PHE A 174 4.46 -8.98 -4.34
N GLU A 175 4.13 -9.60 -5.46
CA GLU A 175 2.96 -10.46 -5.60
C GLU A 175 3.39 -11.91 -5.36
N ASP A 176 3.00 -12.49 -4.24
CA ASP A 176 3.09 -13.93 -4.02
C ASP A 176 1.91 -14.59 -4.72
N VAL A 177 2.18 -15.23 -5.85
CA VAL A 177 1.13 -15.81 -6.69
C VAL A 177 0.51 -17.05 -6.04
N THR A 178 1.27 -17.75 -5.19
CA THR A 178 0.78 -18.98 -4.54
C THR A 178 -0.07 -18.65 -3.32
N ALA A 179 0.35 -17.65 -2.54
CA ALA A 179 -0.42 -17.16 -1.40
C ALA A 179 -1.52 -16.17 -1.82
N ASP A 180 -1.46 -15.63 -3.04
CA ASP A 180 -2.34 -14.57 -3.54
C ASP A 180 -2.41 -13.38 -2.57
N THR A 181 -1.19 -12.93 -2.22
CA THR A 181 -0.90 -11.78 -1.38
C THR A 181 -0.04 -10.78 -2.13
N THR A 182 -0.20 -9.50 -1.79
CA THR A 182 0.68 -8.44 -2.27
C THR A 182 1.29 -7.71 -1.08
N ASP A 183 2.61 -7.66 -1.04
CA ASP A 183 3.37 -6.88 -0.06
C ASP A 183 4.02 -5.68 -0.75
N TYR A 184 4.21 -4.61 0.02
CA TYR A 184 4.81 -3.38 -0.49
C TYR A 184 6.03 -2.97 0.32
N GLY A 185 6.94 -2.27 -0.35
CA GLY A 185 8.08 -1.65 0.30
C GLY A 185 8.74 -0.63 -0.60
N GLU A 186 9.94 -0.23 -0.22
CA GLU A 186 10.78 0.65 -1.03
C GLU A 186 12.12 -0.02 -1.32
N PHE A 187 12.49 -0.10 -2.60
CA PHE A 187 13.84 -0.45 -2.98
C PHE A 187 14.70 0.79 -3.05
N VAL A 188 15.94 0.65 -2.58
CA VAL A 188 16.95 1.68 -2.59
C VAL A 188 18.25 1.17 -3.19
N VAL A 189 18.80 1.89 -4.16
CA VAL A 189 20.09 1.57 -4.79
C VAL A 189 20.97 2.82 -4.80
N PRO A 190 22.16 2.81 -4.16
CA PRO A 190 23.11 3.92 -4.26
C PRO A 190 23.44 4.25 -5.72
N LEU A 191 23.46 5.54 -6.08
CA LEU A 191 23.79 5.96 -7.46
C LEU A 191 25.20 5.52 -7.86
N ALA A 192 26.12 5.45 -6.89
CA ALA A 192 27.47 4.96 -7.11
C ALA A 192 27.48 3.50 -7.59
N ASP A 193 26.60 2.64 -7.08
CA ASP A 193 26.51 1.23 -7.43
C ASP A 193 25.91 1.04 -8.82
N CYS A 194 24.90 1.85 -9.18
CA CYS A 194 24.40 1.90 -10.56
C CYS A 194 25.48 2.28 -11.58
N ARG A 195 26.33 3.27 -11.28
CA ARG A 195 27.44 3.68 -12.16
C ARG A 195 28.52 2.60 -12.27
N ARG A 196 28.74 1.88 -11.19
CA ARG A 196 29.73 0.80 -11.11
C ARG A 196 29.28 -0.47 -11.82
N GLY A 197 27.97 -0.66 -11.95
CA GLY A 197 27.36 -1.85 -12.54
C GLY A 197 27.19 -3.02 -11.56
N TYR A 198 27.48 -2.81 -10.28
CA TYR A 198 27.29 -3.80 -9.21
C TYR A 198 27.24 -3.10 -7.85
N GLY A 199 26.62 -3.77 -6.87
CA GLY A 199 26.49 -3.26 -5.51
C GLY A 199 25.34 -3.92 -4.78
N THR A 200 24.61 -3.16 -3.98
CA THR A 200 23.54 -3.70 -3.12
C THR A 200 22.20 -2.98 -3.37
N VAL A 201 21.12 -3.75 -3.51
CA VAL A 201 19.75 -3.24 -3.40
C VAL A 201 19.32 -3.40 -1.95
N HIS A 202 18.83 -2.32 -1.36
CA HIS A 202 18.29 -2.31 0.00
C HIS A 202 16.76 -2.30 -0.07
N GLU A 203 16.12 -3.09 0.77
CA GLU A 203 14.67 -3.13 0.90
C GLU A 203 14.28 -2.48 2.22
N LEU A 204 13.43 -1.45 2.14
CA LEU A 204 12.92 -0.70 3.28
C LEU A 204 11.41 -0.93 3.44
N ASP A 205 10.95 -0.95 4.68
CA ASP A 205 9.53 -0.77 4.97
C ASP A 205 9.13 0.72 4.81
N PHE A 206 7.84 1.02 4.99
CA PHE A 206 7.35 2.40 4.85
C PHE A 206 7.73 3.32 6.02
N SER A 207 8.32 2.79 7.10
CA SER A 207 8.96 3.59 8.15
C SER A 207 10.40 3.98 7.80
N GLY A 208 10.95 3.44 6.70
CA GLY A 208 12.33 3.63 6.28
C GLY A 208 13.31 2.67 6.96
N GLN A 209 12.81 1.69 7.72
CA GLN A 209 13.64 0.66 8.32
C GLN A 209 14.04 -0.36 7.26
N GLN A 210 15.35 -0.67 7.18
CA GLN A 210 15.82 -1.73 6.30
C GLN A 210 15.32 -3.09 6.82
N VAL A 211 14.56 -3.79 5.98
CA VAL A 211 14.05 -5.14 6.27
C VAL A 211 14.90 -6.22 5.60
N SER A 212 15.51 -5.90 4.46
CA SER A 212 16.38 -6.82 3.72
C SER A 212 17.40 -6.07 2.87
N LYS A 213 18.39 -6.79 2.35
CA LYS A 213 19.32 -6.31 1.33
C LYS A 213 19.81 -7.48 0.49
N SER A 214 20.19 -7.21 -0.74
CA SER A 214 20.69 -8.23 -1.67
C SER A 214 21.68 -7.64 -2.65
N ASP A 215 22.78 -8.37 -2.86
CA ASP A 215 23.81 -7.95 -3.79
C ASP A 215 23.40 -8.22 -5.24
N PHE A 216 23.79 -7.32 -6.14
CA PHE A 216 23.51 -7.42 -7.56
C PHE A 216 24.75 -7.15 -8.40
N VAL A 217 24.73 -7.72 -9.59
CA VAL A 217 25.53 -7.29 -10.74
C VAL A 217 24.53 -7.01 -11.87
N LEU A 218 24.68 -5.87 -12.55
CA LEU A 218 23.89 -5.55 -13.73
C LEU A 218 24.12 -6.61 -14.80
N ASP A 219 23.08 -6.90 -15.58
CA ASP A 219 23.05 -8.00 -16.56
C ASP A 219 23.24 -9.41 -15.97
N GLY A 220 23.17 -9.54 -14.64
CA GLY A 220 23.17 -10.83 -13.95
C GLY A 220 21.85 -11.60 -14.13
N ASN A 221 21.92 -12.93 -14.02
CA ASN A 221 20.78 -13.82 -14.21
C ASN A 221 20.02 -14.09 -12.88
N SER A 222 19.59 -13.03 -12.20
CA SER A 222 18.85 -13.12 -10.93
C SER A 222 17.70 -12.11 -10.86
N VAL A 223 16.71 -12.36 -9.99
CA VAL A 223 15.60 -11.43 -9.74
C VAL A 223 16.13 -10.07 -9.31
N ILE A 224 17.10 -10.04 -8.40
CA ILE A 224 17.64 -8.78 -7.88
C ILE A 224 18.45 -8.02 -8.94
N SER A 225 19.16 -8.72 -9.82
CA SER A 225 19.81 -8.10 -10.99
C SER A 225 18.81 -7.44 -11.93
N ALA A 226 17.66 -8.06 -12.18
CA ALA A 226 16.60 -7.48 -13.02
C ALA A 226 15.94 -6.25 -12.37
N ILE A 227 15.72 -6.28 -11.05
CA ILE A 227 15.24 -5.12 -10.27
C ILE A 227 16.26 -3.98 -10.37
N ALA A 228 17.53 -4.25 -10.07
CA ALA A 228 18.59 -3.27 -10.11
C ALA A 228 18.76 -2.65 -11.51
N ALA A 229 18.69 -3.45 -12.57
CA ALA A 229 18.76 -2.95 -13.95
C ALA A 229 17.63 -1.96 -14.28
N ASN A 230 16.40 -2.26 -13.86
CA ASN A 230 15.27 -1.35 -14.05
C ASN A 230 15.39 -0.08 -13.22
N MET A 231 15.91 -0.16 -12.00
CA MET A 231 16.17 1.03 -11.17
C MET A 231 17.30 1.89 -11.76
N CYS A 232 18.44 1.29 -12.08
CA CYS A 232 19.60 2.01 -12.57
C CYS A 232 19.41 2.64 -13.96
N ALA A 233 18.37 2.26 -14.70
CA ALA A 233 17.94 2.96 -15.91
C ALA A 233 17.47 4.42 -15.66
N TYR A 234 17.20 4.80 -14.40
CA TYR A 234 16.83 6.16 -13.99
C TYR A 234 18.00 6.98 -13.40
N ASN A 235 19.24 6.44 -13.41
CA ASN A 235 20.45 7.12 -12.96
C ASN A 235 20.83 8.28 -13.88
#